data_AF-A0A1D1VN84-F1
#
_entry.id   AF-A0A1D1VN84-F1
#
_cell.length_a   1.000
_cell.length_b   1.000
_cell.length_c   1.000
_cell.angle_alpha   90.00
_cell.angle_beta   90.00
_cell.angle_gamma   90.00
#
_symmetry.space_group_name_H-M   'P 1'
#
loop_
_entity.id
_entity.type
_entity.pdbx_description
1 polymer ?
#
loop_
_entity_poly.entity_id
_entity_poly.type
_entity_poly.pdbx_seq_one_letter_code
_entity_poly.pdbx_strand_id
1 'polypeptide(L)'
;MKHAFFMVAACLLAREAASYEEKQGPGSAAEAQREKRDIAKSILEDMPGIQLAFTGTGAVQTIDKPSDLVLYEASGWEAVTTNVTTSTILQKTIDAHTCLELCRRYEMVPRCRFVQYNFNTMGCTAFTAESARSQIYQHSTDTSLLAYSSKRFSSWPGMALTQSPGVACINAACVAINNVMDGQTCMDLCHIIPGCGVVAYQKLAFMCHPRRYTSDNIFLSPTEDQILYFS
;
A
#
# COMPACT_ATOMS: atom_id res chain seq x y z
N MET A 1 -40.10 -14.33 -37.63
CA MET A 1 -39.61 -13.11 -38.33
C MET A 1 -39.47 -11.93 -37.35
N LYS A 2 -38.56 -12.00 -36.37
CA LYS A 2 -38.36 -10.95 -35.34
C LYS A 2 -36.87 -10.73 -34.97
N HIS A 3 -35.94 -11.00 -35.90
CA HIS A 3 -34.49 -10.85 -35.66
C HIS A 3 -33.77 -9.92 -36.66
N ALA A 4 -34.51 -9.16 -37.48
CA ALA A 4 -33.90 -8.28 -38.49
C ALA A 4 -33.87 -6.79 -38.12
N PHE A 5 -34.45 -6.38 -36.98
CA PHE A 5 -34.60 -4.94 -36.66
C PHE A 5 -33.54 -4.35 -35.71
N PHE A 6 -32.69 -5.16 -35.09
CA PHE A 6 -31.67 -4.67 -34.14
C PHE A 6 -30.30 -4.38 -34.77
N MET A 7 -30.03 -4.81 -36.01
CA MET A 7 -28.73 -4.54 -36.66
C MET A 7 -28.63 -3.18 -37.38
N VAL A 8 -29.75 -2.51 -37.67
CA VAL A 8 -29.71 -1.24 -38.42
C VAL A 8 -29.48 -0.02 -37.50
N ALA A 9 -29.83 -0.11 -36.22
CA ALA A 9 -29.61 0.98 -35.25
C ALA A 9 -28.14 1.11 -34.81
N ALA A 10 -27.36 0.03 -34.81
CA ALA A 10 -25.95 0.06 -34.41
C ALA A 10 -25.03 0.69 -35.48
N CYS A 11 -25.41 0.65 -36.76
CA CYS A 11 -24.61 1.26 -37.83
C CYS A 11 -24.81 2.78 -37.99
N LEU A 12 -25.90 3.35 -37.45
CA LEU A 12 -26.13 4.80 -37.52
C LEU A 12 -25.38 5.57 -36.42
N LEU A 13 -25.14 4.97 -35.25
CA LEU A 13 -24.35 5.61 -34.19
C LEU A 13 -22.83 5.53 -34.41
N ALA A 14 -22.35 4.56 -35.22
CA ALA A 14 -20.94 4.49 -35.59
C ALA A 14 -20.53 5.54 -36.65
N ARG A 15 -21.50 6.13 -37.36
CA ARG A 15 -21.22 7.12 -38.43
C ARG A 15 -21.14 8.56 -37.92
N GLU A 16 -21.71 8.86 -36.75
CA GLU A 16 -21.56 10.18 -36.10
C GLU A 16 -20.31 10.28 -35.22
N ALA A 17 -19.80 9.16 -34.68
CA ALA A 17 -18.55 9.17 -33.91
C ALA A 17 -17.31 9.41 -34.81
N ALA A 18 -17.34 8.97 -36.07
CA ALA A 18 -16.23 9.16 -37.01
C ALA A 18 -16.15 10.56 -37.63
N SER A 19 -17.14 11.45 -37.39
CA SER A 19 -17.13 12.82 -37.91
C SER A 19 -16.66 13.86 -36.87
N TYR A 20 -16.29 13.43 -35.65
CA TYR A 20 -15.86 14.34 -34.57
C TYR A 20 -14.35 14.31 -34.28
N GLU A 21 -13.57 13.45 -34.92
CA GLU A 21 -12.10 13.41 -34.73
C GLU A 21 -11.32 14.33 -35.69
N GLU A 22 -11.96 14.97 -36.68
CA GLU A 22 -11.26 15.81 -37.66
C GLU A 22 -11.36 17.32 -37.38
N LYS A 23 -11.42 17.74 -36.10
CA LYS A 23 -11.31 19.17 -35.70
C LYS A 23 -10.64 19.40 -34.33
N GLN A 24 -9.71 18.54 -33.91
CA GLN A 24 -8.81 18.90 -32.83
C GLN A 24 -7.38 18.88 -33.33
N GLY A 25 -6.84 20.09 -33.53
CA GLY A 25 -5.45 20.28 -33.89
C GLY A 25 -4.50 19.74 -32.80
N PRO A 26 -3.20 19.66 -33.08
CA PRO A 26 -2.16 19.08 -32.22
C PRO A 26 -1.97 19.77 -30.84
N GLY A 27 -2.83 20.73 -30.49
CA GLY A 27 -2.86 21.40 -29.19
C GLY A 27 -3.63 20.64 -28.09
N SER A 28 -4.63 19.80 -28.42
CA SER A 28 -5.54 19.28 -27.38
C SER A 28 -4.92 18.24 -26.45
N ALA A 29 -4.02 17.39 -26.96
CA ALA A 29 -3.29 16.43 -26.12
C ALA A 29 -2.27 17.13 -25.20
N ALA A 30 -1.59 18.17 -25.70
CA ALA A 30 -0.63 18.95 -24.94
C ALA A 30 -1.33 19.83 -23.87
N GLU A 31 -2.50 20.37 -24.19
CA GLU A 31 -3.35 21.12 -23.25
C GLU A 31 -3.95 20.21 -22.17
N ALA A 32 -4.47 19.03 -22.53
CA ALA A 32 -4.94 18.05 -21.55
C ALA A 32 -3.81 17.58 -20.61
N GLN A 33 -2.59 17.45 -21.12
CA GLN A 33 -1.42 17.07 -20.32
C GLN A 33 -0.90 18.24 -19.46
N ARG A 34 -1.11 19.49 -19.90
CA ARG A 34 -0.83 20.70 -19.11
C ARG A 34 -1.85 20.89 -17.99
N GLU A 35 -3.14 20.67 -18.27
CA GLU A 35 -4.21 20.73 -17.27
C GLU A 35 -4.03 19.67 -16.18
N LYS A 36 -3.69 18.43 -16.55
CA LYS A 36 -3.32 17.37 -15.58
C LYS A 36 -2.12 17.76 -14.70
N ARG A 37 -1.14 18.47 -15.28
CA ARG A 37 0.05 18.95 -14.55
C ARG A 37 -0.29 20.07 -13.58
N ASP A 38 -1.17 20.99 -13.98
CA ASP A 38 -1.57 22.13 -13.16
C ASP A 38 -2.48 21.70 -12.00
N ILE A 39 -3.36 20.70 -12.21
CA ILE A 39 -4.14 20.06 -11.13
C ILE A 39 -3.22 19.33 -10.15
N ALA A 40 -2.26 18.54 -10.64
CA ALA A 40 -1.28 17.88 -9.78
C ALA A 40 -0.47 18.90 -8.96
N LYS A 41 -0.09 20.03 -9.57
CA LYS A 41 0.64 21.10 -8.88
C LYS A 41 -0.20 21.77 -7.80
N SER A 42 -1.48 22.06 -8.08
CA SER A 42 -2.41 22.63 -7.09
C SER A 42 -2.64 21.72 -5.88
N ILE A 43 -2.64 20.39 -6.08
CA ILE A 43 -2.80 19.42 -4.99
C ILE A 43 -1.52 19.36 -4.12
N LEU A 44 -0.35 19.60 -4.71
CA LEU A 44 0.94 19.58 -4.02
C LEU A 44 1.25 20.85 -3.20
N GLU A 45 0.73 22.02 -3.61
CA GLU A 45 0.99 23.29 -2.91
C GLU A 45 0.25 23.42 -1.57
N ASP A 46 -0.72 22.54 -1.28
CA ASP A 46 -1.54 22.55 -0.06
C ASP A 46 -1.05 21.58 1.06
N MET A 47 0.11 20.93 0.90
CA MET A 47 0.58 19.90 1.84
C MET A 47 1.96 20.21 2.47
N PRO A 48 2.07 20.30 3.82
CA PRO A 48 3.36 20.41 4.48
C PRO A 48 4.01 19.02 4.66
N GLY A 49 5.27 18.85 4.23
CA GLY A 49 6.19 17.88 4.87
C GLY A 49 6.95 16.84 4.03
N ILE A 50 6.93 16.85 2.70
CA ILE A 50 7.84 16.00 1.89
C ILE A 50 8.50 16.84 0.80
N GLN A 51 9.84 16.95 0.81
CA GLN A 51 10.59 17.48 -0.32
C GLN A 51 10.62 16.43 -1.44
N LEU A 52 9.59 16.42 -2.28
CA LEU A 52 9.71 15.83 -3.61
C LEU A 52 10.67 16.73 -4.41
N ALA A 53 11.83 16.21 -4.77
CA ALA A 53 12.85 17.00 -5.46
C ALA A 53 12.33 17.50 -6.82
N PHE A 54 11.90 18.77 -6.84
CA PHE A 54 12.04 19.65 -7.99
C PHE A 54 13.16 20.63 -7.64
N THR A 55 14.14 20.80 -8.54
CA THR A 55 15.32 21.66 -8.34
C THR A 55 14.93 23.08 -7.93
N GLY A 56 15.14 23.42 -6.65
CA GLY A 56 14.91 24.75 -6.10
C GLY A 56 15.09 24.77 -4.58
N THR A 57 16.11 25.47 -4.11
CA THR A 57 16.58 25.61 -2.73
C THR A 57 15.48 25.96 -1.70
N GLY A 58 15.37 25.20 -0.60
CA GLY A 58 14.59 25.64 0.57
C GLY A 58 14.44 24.63 1.73
N ALA A 59 15.14 24.93 2.84
CA ALA A 59 14.91 24.55 4.25
C ALA A 59 14.79 23.06 4.66
N VAL A 60 15.77 22.61 5.46
CA VAL A 60 15.73 21.39 6.27
C VAL A 60 14.91 21.66 7.53
N GLN A 61 13.77 20.98 7.70
CA GLN A 61 13.09 20.90 9.00
C GLN A 61 13.53 19.63 9.73
N THR A 62 14.17 19.81 10.88
CA THR A 62 14.42 18.74 11.85
C THR A 62 13.13 18.48 12.64
N ILE A 63 12.52 17.31 12.46
CA ILE A 63 11.40 16.85 13.28
C ILE A 63 11.98 16.09 14.48
N ASP A 64 11.80 16.64 15.68
CA ASP A 64 12.18 16.02 16.95
C ASP A 64 10.98 16.07 17.92
N LYS A 65 10.30 14.93 18.19
CA LYS A 65 9.44 14.66 19.38
C LYS A 65 8.83 13.24 19.38
N PRO A 66 8.37 12.72 20.54
CA PRO A 66 8.48 11.32 20.93
C PRO A 66 7.52 10.43 20.14
N SER A 67 7.99 9.22 19.82
CA SER A 67 7.26 8.21 19.06
C SER A 67 6.09 7.63 19.86
N ASP A 68 4.92 8.25 19.75
CA ASP A 68 3.64 7.65 20.15
C ASP A 68 3.40 6.44 19.23
N LEU A 69 3.73 5.25 19.74
CA LEU A 69 3.43 4.00 19.06
C LEU A 69 1.92 3.78 19.11
N VAL A 70 1.29 3.66 17.94
CA VAL A 70 -0.13 3.35 17.80
C VAL A 70 -0.30 1.86 17.51
N LEU A 71 -1.32 1.24 18.08
CA LEU A 71 -1.68 -0.15 17.80
C LEU A 71 -2.40 -0.26 16.46
N TYR A 72 -1.93 -1.18 15.63
CA TYR A 72 -2.60 -1.56 14.38
C TYR A 72 -2.94 -3.04 14.41
N GLU A 73 -4.14 -3.35 13.95
CA GLU A 73 -4.65 -4.71 13.84
C GLU A 73 -5.17 -4.93 12.42
N ALA A 74 -4.75 -6.04 11.81
CA ALA A 74 -5.31 -6.56 10.57
C ALA A 74 -6.00 -7.89 10.88
N SER A 75 -7.26 -7.81 11.31
CA SER A 75 -8.08 -8.99 11.58
C SER A 75 -8.39 -9.73 10.27
N GLY A 76 -8.40 -11.06 10.32
CA GLY A 76 -8.64 -11.87 9.12
C GLY A 76 -7.39 -12.10 8.27
N TRP A 77 -6.18 -11.84 8.81
CA TRP A 77 -4.92 -11.97 8.10
C TRP A 77 -3.92 -12.82 8.86
N GLU A 78 -3.09 -13.55 8.12
CA GLU A 78 -1.97 -14.32 8.64
C GLU A 78 -0.68 -14.09 7.84
N ALA A 79 0.44 -14.28 8.52
CA ALA A 79 1.77 -14.36 7.96
C ALA A 79 2.16 -15.83 7.84
N VAL A 80 2.22 -16.32 6.60
CA VAL A 80 2.60 -17.69 6.28
C VAL A 80 4.07 -17.75 5.93
N THR A 81 4.78 -18.64 6.61
CA THR A 81 6.21 -18.81 6.38
C THR A 81 6.46 -19.68 5.17
N THR A 82 7.28 -19.17 4.26
CA THR A 82 7.76 -19.98 3.12
C THR A 82 8.99 -20.81 3.48
N ASN A 83 9.68 -20.47 4.59
CA ASN A 83 10.88 -21.13 5.10
C ASN A 83 10.79 -21.39 6.62
N VAL A 84 11.39 -22.46 7.12
CA VAL A 84 10.94 -23.15 8.36
C VAL A 84 11.40 -22.54 9.69
N THR A 85 12.14 -21.43 9.77
CA THR A 85 12.94 -21.16 10.99
C THR A 85 12.90 -19.78 11.64
N THR A 86 11.96 -18.89 11.32
CA THR A 86 12.11 -17.47 11.77
C THR A 86 11.00 -16.92 12.67
N SER A 87 9.94 -17.66 12.96
CA SER A 87 8.93 -17.25 13.95
C SER A 87 9.21 -17.87 15.33
N THR A 88 8.77 -17.17 16.38
CA THR A 88 8.86 -17.67 17.76
C THR A 88 7.46 -17.89 18.29
N ILE A 89 7.14 -19.12 18.67
CA ILE A 89 5.88 -19.43 19.34
C ILE A 89 5.99 -18.91 20.78
N LEU A 90 5.14 -17.95 21.10
CA LEU A 90 4.97 -17.47 22.47
C LEU A 90 3.97 -18.37 23.21
N GLN A 91 3.85 -18.17 24.52
CA GLN A 91 2.84 -18.84 25.32
C GLN A 91 1.43 -18.53 24.82
N LYS A 92 0.49 -19.47 25.04
CA LYS A 92 -0.93 -19.23 24.76
C LYS A 92 -1.43 -18.03 25.56
N THR A 93 -2.22 -17.19 24.92
CA THR A 93 -2.82 -16.00 25.55
C THR A 93 -4.32 -16.00 25.36
N ILE A 94 -5.05 -15.32 26.25
CA ILE A 94 -6.51 -15.25 26.20
C ILE A 94 -6.97 -14.39 25.01
N ASP A 95 -6.19 -13.37 24.68
CA ASP A 95 -6.52 -12.39 23.65
C ASP A 95 -5.28 -11.92 22.86
N ALA A 96 -5.54 -11.30 21.73
CA ALA A 96 -4.54 -10.83 20.77
C ALA A 96 -3.70 -9.65 21.31
N HIS A 97 -4.31 -8.79 22.13
CA HIS A 97 -3.61 -7.64 22.71
C HIS A 97 -2.59 -8.08 23.76
N THR A 98 -2.96 -9.04 24.61
CA THR A 98 -2.03 -9.69 25.55
C THR A 98 -0.88 -10.36 24.80
N CYS A 99 -1.15 -11.01 23.67
CA CYS A 99 -0.10 -11.57 22.79
C CYS A 99 0.88 -10.47 22.31
N LEU A 100 0.38 -9.33 21.84
CA LEU A 100 1.21 -8.19 21.42
C LEU A 100 2.02 -7.60 22.59
N GLU A 101 1.42 -7.47 23.77
CA GLU A 101 2.10 -6.97 24.96
C GLU A 101 3.24 -7.87 25.41
N LEU A 102 3.08 -9.19 25.30
CA LEU A 102 4.16 -10.15 25.56
C LEU A 102 5.29 -10.00 24.55
N CYS A 103 4.96 -9.86 23.27
CA CYS A 103 5.94 -9.56 22.22
C CYS A 103 6.73 -8.27 22.52
N ARG A 104 6.06 -7.21 22.99
CA ARG A 104 6.73 -5.95 23.37
C ARG A 104 7.71 -6.11 24.54
N ARG A 105 7.37 -6.95 25.52
CA ARG A 105 8.23 -7.28 26.67
C ARG A 105 9.28 -8.34 26.33
N TYR A 106 9.22 -8.94 25.14
CA TYR A 106 10.16 -9.96 24.72
C TYR A 106 11.49 -9.32 24.30
N GLU A 107 12.43 -9.28 25.23
CA GLU A 107 13.71 -8.58 25.08
C GLU A 107 14.76 -9.35 24.27
N MET A 108 14.45 -10.58 23.82
CA MET A 108 15.42 -11.37 23.04
C MET A 108 15.77 -10.67 21.73
N VAL A 109 17.03 -10.76 21.33
CA VAL A 109 17.54 -10.21 20.07
C VAL A 109 17.54 -11.31 19.00
N PRO A 110 16.96 -11.08 17.81
CA PRO A 110 16.29 -9.85 17.37
C PRO A 110 14.91 -9.64 18.01
N ARG A 111 14.61 -8.37 18.34
CA ARG A 111 13.36 -7.98 19.02
C ARG A 111 12.12 -8.32 18.19
N CYS A 112 11.07 -8.71 18.89
CA CYS A 112 9.75 -8.89 18.30
C CYS A 112 9.22 -7.56 17.73
N ARG A 113 8.55 -7.62 16.58
CA ARG A 113 8.03 -6.46 15.84
C ARG A 113 6.54 -6.50 15.64
N PHE A 114 6.00 -7.69 15.39
CA PHE A 114 4.56 -7.91 15.27
C PHE A 114 4.23 -9.35 15.71
N VAL A 115 2.96 -9.60 15.92
CA VAL A 115 2.45 -10.92 16.29
C VAL A 115 1.36 -11.38 15.35
N GLN A 116 1.19 -12.69 15.28
CA GLN A 116 -0.01 -13.35 14.79
C GLN A 116 -0.69 -14.05 15.95
N TYR A 117 -1.96 -13.75 16.16
CA TYR A 117 -2.79 -14.43 17.14
C TYR A 117 -3.79 -15.33 16.42
N ASN A 118 -3.95 -16.57 16.88
CA ASN A 118 -4.93 -17.52 16.34
C ASN A 118 -6.06 -17.72 17.36
N PHE A 119 -7.28 -17.32 17.00
CA PHE A 119 -8.45 -17.29 17.88
C PHE A 119 -8.91 -18.71 18.28
N ASN A 120 -8.72 -19.70 17.41
CA ASN A 120 -9.17 -21.07 17.65
C ASN A 120 -8.26 -21.81 18.63
N THR A 121 -6.95 -21.60 18.54
CA THR A 121 -5.94 -22.30 19.35
C THR A 121 -5.47 -21.50 20.56
N MET A 122 -5.84 -20.22 20.63
CA MET A 122 -5.27 -19.21 21.54
C MET A 122 -3.74 -19.11 21.38
N GLY A 123 -3.24 -19.43 20.18
CA GLY A 123 -1.83 -19.47 19.85
C GLY A 123 -1.30 -18.06 19.56
N CYS A 124 -0.14 -17.74 20.11
CA CYS A 124 0.54 -16.47 19.91
C CYS A 124 1.89 -16.71 19.22
N THR A 125 2.08 -16.15 18.04
CA THR A 125 3.33 -16.29 17.26
C THR A 125 3.95 -14.92 17.07
N ALA A 126 5.19 -14.77 17.52
CA ALA A 126 5.97 -13.54 17.40
C ALA A 126 6.87 -13.57 16.16
N PHE A 127 7.00 -12.41 15.52
CA PHE A 127 7.82 -12.20 14.34
C PHE A 127 8.78 -11.05 14.56
N THR A 128 9.98 -11.19 13.99
CA THR A 128 11.05 -10.20 14.01
C THR A 128 11.05 -9.46 12.66
N ALA A 129 11.83 -8.38 12.55
CA ALA A 129 11.94 -7.67 11.27
C ALA A 129 12.51 -8.56 10.16
N GLU A 130 13.42 -9.46 10.52
CA GLU A 130 14.05 -10.38 9.56
C GLU A 130 13.08 -11.49 9.15
N SER A 131 12.35 -12.07 10.12
CA SER A 131 11.39 -13.13 9.82
C SER A 131 10.26 -12.66 8.91
N ALA A 132 9.85 -11.39 9.03
CA ALA A 132 8.84 -10.77 8.19
C ALA A 132 9.17 -10.82 6.69
N ARG A 133 10.46 -10.73 6.32
CA ARG A 133 10.90 -10.65 4.93
C ARG A 133 10.66 -11.93 4.13
N SER A 134 10.51 -13.06 4.83
CA SER A 134 10.22 -14.37 4.23
C SER A 134 8.75 -14.78 4.34
N GLN A 135 7.88 -13.90 4.85
CA GLN A 135 6.46 -14.19 5.00
C GLN A 135 5.69 -13.80 3.74
N ILE A 136 4.66 -14.58 3.46
CA ILE A 136 3.56 -14.21 2.57
C ILE A 136 2.37 -13.87 3.46
N TYR A 137 1.62 -12.85 3.09
CA TYR A 137 0.43 -12.43 3.82
C TYR A 137 -0.81 -12.86 3.06
N GLN A 138 -1.72 -13.54 3.74
CA GLN A 138 -2.95 -14.05 3.14
C GLN A 138 -4.12 -13.95 4.11
N HIS A 139 -5.33 -14.02 3.56
CA HIS A 139 -6.55 -13.98 4.33
C HIS A 139 -6.78 -15.28 5.10
N SER A 140 -7.19 -15.17 6.37
CA SER A 140 -7.44 -16.28 7.27
C SER A 140 -8.45 -15.87 8.34
N THR A 141 -9.58 -16.55 8.42
CA THR A 141 -10.71 -16.18 9.30
C THR A 141 -10.39 -16.33 10.79
N ASP A 142 -9.36 -17.12 11.11
CA ASP A 142 -9.08 -17.57 12.47
C ASP A 142 -7.89 -16.84 13.08
N THR A 143 -7.38 -15.81 12.41
CA THR A 143 -6.16 -15.13 12.79
C THR A 143 -6.27 -13.62 12.69
N SER A 144 -5.39 -12.95 13.43
CA SER A 144 -5.21 -11.51 13.35
C SER A 144 -3.73 -11.18 13.49
N LEU A 145 -3.28 -10.19 12.73
CA LEU A 145 -1.93 -9.63 12.83
C LEU A 145 -1.97 -8.33 13.62
N LEU A 146 -1.05 -8.15 14.55
CA LEU A 146 -1.01 -6.96 15.39
C LEU A 146 0.41 -6.43 15.53
N ALA A 147 0.55 -5.10 15.51
CA ALA A 147 1.82 -4.43 15.72
C ALA A 147 1.63 -3.05 16.35
N TYR A 148 2.71 -2.58 16.98
CA TYR A 148 2.86 -1.17 17.30
C TYR A 148 3.64 -0.47 16.19
N SER A 149 3.13 0.65 15.69
CA SER A 149 3.76 1.42 14.61
C SER A 149 3.67 2.91 14.87
N SER A 150 4.72 3.64 14.51
CA SER A 150 4.75 5.10 14.51
C SER A 150 4.78 5.68 13.08
N LYS A 151 4.60 4.83 12.06
CA LYS A 151 4.49 5.25 10.66
C LYS A 151 3.28 6.18 10.50
N ARG A 152 3.33 7.11 9.56
CA ARG A 152 2.23 8.06 9.31
C ARG A 152 2.03 8.22 7.82
N PHE A 153 0.99 7.60 7.28
CA PHE A 153 0.79 7.62 5.84
C PHE A 153 -0.02 8.82 5.38
N SER A 154 0.45 9.46 4.31
CA SER A 154 -0.33 10.39 3.49
C SER A 154 -0.87 9.67 2.27
N SER A 155 -2.12 9.94 1.86
CA SER A 155 -2.76 9.29 0.71
C SER A 155 -2.67 10.15 -0.55
N TRP A 156 -2.38 9.50 -1.67
CA TRP A 156 -2.17 10.11 -2.99
C TRP A 156 -3.01 9.34 -4.00
N PRO A 157 -4.30 9.68 -4.16
CA PRO A 157 -5.19 9.00 -5.09
C PRO A 157 -4.77 9.28 -6.53
N GLY A 158 -4.88 8.27 -7.39
CA GLY A 158 -4.61 8.41 -8.82
C GLY A 158 -3.12 8.52 -9.16
N MET A 159 -2.25 8.05 -8.26
CA MET A 159 -0.81 7.95 -8.49
C MET A 159 -0.40 6.48 -8.45
N ALA A 160 0.63 6.12 -9.21
CA ALA A 160 1.27 4.82 -9.23
C ALA A 160 2.77 4.97 -8.99
N LEU A 161 3.35 4.01 -8.27
CA LEU A 161 4.80 3.90 -8.15
C LEU A 161 5.34 3.36 -9.47
N THR A 162 6.11 4.18 -10.19
CA THR A 162 6.92 3.67 -11.29
C THR A 162 8.13 2.94 -10.74
N GLN A 163 8.82 2.12 -11.56
CA GLN A 163 10.05 1.44 -11.14
C GLN A 163 11.12 2.47 -10.77
N SER A 164 11.11 2.89 -9.50
CA SER A 164 12.07 3.83 -8.96
C SER A 164 13.20 3.06 -8.28
N PRO A 165 14.47 3.44 -8.51
CA PRO A 165 15.60 2.89 -7.76
C PRO A 165 15.48 3.14 -6.24
N GLY A 166 14.64 4.09 -5.82
CA GLY A 166 14.35 4.38 -4.42
C GLY A 166 13.27 3.53 -3.76
N VAL A 167 12.68 2.57 -4.48
CA VAL A 167 11.63 1.69 -3.95
C VAL A 167 12.04 0.25 -4.17
N ALA A 168 12.11 -0.52 -3.08
CA ALA A 168 12.42 -1.93 -3.13
C ALA A 168 11.30 -2.77 -2.53
N CYS A 169 11.37 -4.07 -2.79
CA CYS A 169 10.43 -5.02 -2.24
C CYS A 169 10.72 -5.30 -0.77
N ILE A 170 9.66 -5.51 0.00
CA ILE A 170 9.77 -5.88 1.41
C ILE A 170 10.16 -7.34 1.55
N ASN A 171 9.55 -8.21 0.75
CA ASN A 171 9.92 -9.61 0.65
C ASN A 171 10.73 -9.85 -0.62
N ALA A 172 11.54 -10.92 -0.61
CA ALA A 172 12.45 -11.26 -1.71
C ALA A 172 11.71 -11.48 -3.05
N ALA A 173 10.43 -11.86 -2.99
CA ALA A 173 9.62 -12.17 -4.16
C ALA A 173 8.71 -11.02 -4.62
N CYS A 174 8.79 -9.83 -4.01
CA CYS A 174 7.99 -8.66 -4.38
C CYS A 174 6.48 -8.89 -4.43
N VAL A 175 5.99 -9.89 -3.69
CA VAL A 175 4.66 -10.48 -3.87
C VAL A 175 3.59 -9.49 -3.41
N ALA A 176 2.61 -9.25 -4.29
CA ALA A 176 1.41 -8.51 -3.94
C ALA A 176 0.57 -9.30 -2.94
N ILE A 177 0.00 -8.60 -1.96
CA ILE A 177 -1.00 -9.17 -1.07
C ILE A 177 -2.34 -9.10 -1.80
N ASN A 178 -2.91 -10.26 -2.13
CA ASN A 178 -4.16 -10.37 -2.87
C ASN A 178 -5.37 -10.34 -1.93
N ASN A 179 -6.57 -10.11 -2.49
CA ASN A 179 -7.85 -10.10 -1.78
C ASN A 179 -7.93 -9.02 -0.68
N VAL A 180 -7.27 -7.88 -0.90
CA VAL A 180 -7.36 -6.71 -0.02
C VAL A 180 -8.54 -5.85 -0.49
N MET A 181 -9.60 -5.80 0.32
CA MET A 181 -10.89 -5.23 -0.09
C MET A 181 -10.91 -3.70 -0.14
N ASP A 182 -10.00 -3.05 0.58
CA ASP A 182 -9.95 -1.60 0.69
C ASP A 182 -8.54 -1.09 1.01
N GLY A 183 -8.33 0.21 0.77
CA GLY A 183 -7.03 0.84 0.96
C GLY A 183 -6.62 1.00 2.42
N GLN A 184 -7.56 1.03 3.37
CA GLN A 184 -7.24 1.10 4.80
C GLN A 184 -6.63 -0.21 5.28
N THR A 185 -7.22 -1.35 4.93
CA THR A 185 -6.65 -2.69 5.21
C THR A 185 -5.24 -2.81 4.64
N CYS A 186 -5.02 -2.31 3.41
CA CYS A 186 -3.70 -2.28 2.78
C CYS A 186 -2.68 -1.44 3.58
N MET A 187 -3.12 -0.30 4.12
CA MET A 187 -2.31 0.57 4.97
C MET A 187 -2.02 -0.06 6.34
N ASP A 188 -3.01 -0.68 6.99
CA ASP A 188 -2.85 -1.36 8.28
C ASP A 188 -1.85 -2.52 8.16
N LEU A 189 -1.92 -3.30 7.09
CA LEU A 189 -0.90 -4.29 6.75
C LEU A 189 0.48 -3.64 6.60
N CYS A 190 0.59 -2.51 5.91
CA CYS A 190 1.86 -1.79 5.81
C CYS A 190 2.35 -1.25 7.17
N HIS A 191 1.47 -0.87 8.10
CA HIS A 191 1.86 -0.54 9.47
C HIS A 191 2.50 -1.72 10.18
N ILE A 192 1.88 -2.91 10.07
CA ILE A 192 2.31 -4.16 10.70
C ILE A 192 3.62 -4.68 10.11
N ILE A 193 3.76 -4.63 8.78
CA ILE A 193 4.90 -5.20 8.05
C ILE A 193 6.18 -4.37 8.33
N PRO A 194 7.20 -4.95 8.97
CA PRO A 194 8.47 -4.26 9.21
C PRO A 194 9.14 -3.82 7.91
N GLY A 195 9.59 -2.56 7.87
CA GLY A 195 10.26 -1.98 6.71
C GLY A 195 9.32 -1.52 5.59
N CYS A 196 8.01 -1.74 5.68
CA CYS A 196 7.06 -1.08 4.79
C CYS A 196 7.06 0.43 5.04
N GLY A 197 7.40 1.21 4.03
CA GLY A 197 7.38 2.67 4.07
C GLY A 197 6.42 3.28 3.04
N VAL A 198 6.11 2.54 1.98
CA VAL A 198 5.14 2.95 0.96
C VAL A 198 4.31 1.76 0.55
N VAL A 199 3.03 1.99 0.26
CA VAL A 199 2.14 0.93 -0.21
C VAL A 199 1.22 1.46 -1.31
N ALA A 200 1.10 0.67 -2.38
CA ALA A 200 0.16 0.94 -3.46
C ALA A 200 -1.03 0.00 -3.38
N TYR A 201 -2.23 0.55 -3.28
CA TYR A 201 -3.48 -0.22 -3.33
C TYR A 201 -4.09 -0.13 -4.73
N GLN A 202 -4.26 -1.27 -5.40
CA GLN A 202 -4.88 -1.36 -6.71
C GLN A 202 -6.34 -1.80 -6.58
N LYS A 203 -7.28 -0.86 -6.76
CA LYS A 203 -8.71 -1.03 -6.48
C LYS A 203 -9.35 -2.13 -7.30
N LEU A 204 -9.10 -2.14 -8.62
CA LEU A 204 -9.76 -3.06 -9.55
C LEU A 204 -9.29 -4.50 -9.41
N ALA A 205 -8.08 -4.70 -8.87
CA ALA A 205 -7.49 -6.02 -8.68
C ALA A 205 -7.57 -6.51 -7.22
N PHE A 206 -8.03 -5.67 -6.29
CA PHE A 206 -8.01 -5.96 -4.85
C PHE A 206 -6.62 -6.41 -4.37
N MET A 207 -5.58 -5.72 -4.86
CA MET A 207 -4.18 -6.03 -4.56
C MET A 207 -3.51 -4.90 -3.79
N CYS A 208 -2.63 -5.28 -2.88
CA CYS A 208 -1.82 -4.37 -2.09
C CYS A 208 -0.33 -4.66 -2.34
N HIS A 209 0.43 -3.64 -2.72
CA HIS A 209 1.85 -3.74 -3.03
C HIS A 209 2.66 -2.98 -1.98
N PRO A 210 3.00 -3.62 -0.86
CA PRO A 210 3.80 -2.99 0.17
C PRO A 210 5.27 -2.99 -0.25
N ARG A 211 5.95 -1.86 -0.05
CA ARG A 211 7.32 -1.60 -0.49
C ARG A 211 8.12 -0.87 0.60
N ARG A 212 9.45 -0.95 0.50
CA ARG A 212 10.39 -0.24 1.37
C ARG A 212 11.04 0.92 0.60
N TYR A 213 11.34 2.02 1.29
CA TYR A 213 12.19 3.06 0.73
C TYR A 213 13.66 2.64 0.80
N THR A 214 14.40 2.94 -0.26
CA THR A 214 15.85 2.74 -0.36
C THR A 214 16.60 4.03 -0.71
N SER A 215 15.92 5.07 -1.19
CA SER A 215 16.50 6.39 -1.45
C SER A 215 15.43 7.47 -1.51
N ASP A 216 15.86 8.74 -1.47
CA ASP A 216 14.96 9.91 -1.51
C ASP A 216 14.28 10.15 -2.86
N ASN A 217 14.74 9.50 -3.93
CA ASN A 217 14.17 9.67 -5.26
C ASN A 217 13.06 8.64 -5.51
N ILE A 218 11.81 9.10 -5.57
CA ILE A 218 10.65 8.28 -5.94
C ILE A 218 10.00 8.91 -7.17
N PHE A 219 9.81 8.09 -8.21
CA PHE A 219 9.14 8.51 -9.43
C PHE A 219 7.69 8.03 -9.42
N LEU A 220 6.77 8.97 -9.60
CA LEU A 220 5.33 8.72 -9.62
C LEU A 220 4.78 8.93 -11.03
N SER A 221 3.84 8.09 -11.45
CA SER A 221 3.06 8.29 -12.66
C SER A 221 1.57 8.40 -12.33
N PRO A 222 0.81 9.26 -13.00
CA PRO A 222 -0.64 9.25 -12.87
C PRO A 222 -1.25 7.89 -13.26
N THR A 223 -2.30 7.48 -12.56
CA THR A 223 -3.15 6.33 -12.90
C THR A 223 -4.58 6.55 -12.39
N GLU A 224 -5.54 5.76 -12.84
CA GLU A 224 -6.94 5.85 -12.38
C GLU A 224 -7.30 4.78 -11.34
N ASP A 225 -6.51 3.72 -11.23
CA ASP A 225 -6.85 2.49 -10.51
C ASP A 225 -6.11 2.30 -9.18
N GLN A 226 -5.18 3.21 -8.82
CA GLN A 226 -4.37 3.09 -7.61
C GLN A 226 -4.54 4.24 -6.63
N ILE A 227 -4.32 3.92 -5.36
CA ILE A 227 -4.05 4.89 -4.30
C ILE A 227 -2.68 4.55 -3.73
N LEU A 228 -1.79 5.54 -3.66
CA LEU A 228 -0.52 5.39 -2.97
C LEU A 228 -0.62 5.95 -1.56
N TYR A 229 0.09 5.30 -0.65
CA TYR A 229 0.23 5.73 0.73
C TYR A 229 1.73 5.82 1.04
N PHE A 230 2.20 7.00 1.47
CA PHE A 230 3.60 7.29 1.81
C PHE A 230 3.73 7.58 3.31
N SER A 231 4.52 6.78 4.04
CA SER A 231 4.87 7.02 5.45
C SER A 231 5.92 8.11 5.62
#